data_AF-A0A150AB20-F1
#
_entry.id   AF-A0A150AB20-F1
#
_cell.length_a   1.000
_cell.length_b   1.000
_cell.length_c   1.000
_cell.angle_alpha   90.00
_cell.angle_beta   90.00
_cell.angle_gamma   90.00
#
_symmetry.space_group_name_H-M   'P 1'
#
loop_
_entity.id
_entity.type
_entity.pdbx_description
1 polymer ?
#
loop_
_entity_poly.entity_id
_entity_poly.type
_entity_poly.pdbx_seq_one_letter_code
_entity_poly.pdbx_strand_id
1 'polypeptide(L)'
;MKIDKEMGEIEELQFERDGEKFKEEYLEATGFPSPAKDFAENDISADDLIERGYNTFFCKMSRDIPEWRLATGDFLVVAKGEDLKSGDLFIAYINNDFRIFRMASEGYWSTPYSISKKEIKVWGKVTHSIIKLKR
;
A
#
# COMPACT_ATOMS: atom_id res chain seq x y z
N MET A 1 -44.53 -63.87 1.41
CA MET A 1 -44.24 -64.60 2.66
C MET A 1 -42.94 -65.37 2.44
N LYS A 2 -41.92 -65.09 3.28
CA LYS A 2 -40.54 -65.64 3.35
C LYS A 2 -39.60 -65.23 2.19
N ILE A 3 -38.66 -64.28 2.34
CA ILE A 3 -37.51 -64.02 3.27
C ILE A 3 -36.22 -64.76 2.84
N ASP A 4 -35.34 -63.95 2.26
CA ASP A 4 -33.88 -63.74 2.41
C ASP A 4 -32.83 -64.85 2.27
N LYS A 5 -31.81 -64.54 1.46
CA LYS A 5 -30.34 -64.82 1.54
C LYS A 5 -29.72 -64.29 0.22
N GLU A 6 -28.54 -63.69 0.11
CA GLU A 6 -27.34 -63.60 0.93
C GLU A 6 -26.45 -62.45 0.36
N MET A 7 -25.50 -61.99 1.17
CA MET A 7 -24.55 -60.89 0.98
C MET A 7 -23.57 -61.06 -0.20
N GLY A 8 -23.08 -59.96 -0.79
CA GLY A 8 -21.94 -59.97 -1.70
C GLY A 8 -21.36 -58.58 -2.00
N GLU A 9 -20.22 -58.29 -1.36
CA GLU A 9 -19.11 -57.40 -1.74
C GLU A 9 -19.32 -55.90 -2.06
N ILE A 10 -18.57 -55.08 -1.32
CA ILE A 10 -18.36 -53.66 -1.60
C ILE A 10 -17.19 -53.58 -2.59
N GLU A 11 -17.44 -53.21 -3.84
CA GLU A 11 -16.36 -52.86 -4.77
C GLU A 11 -15.86 -51.45 -4.45
N GLU A 12 -14.63 -51.34 -3.94
CA GLU A 12 -13.88 -50.10 -3.91
C GLU A 12 -13.58 -49.67 -5.36
N LEU A 13 -14.36 -48.71 -5.87
CA LEU A 13 -14.10 -48.09 -7.17
C LEU A 13 -12.90 -47.14 -7.06
N GLN A 14 -11.72 -47.65 -7.40
CA GLN A 14 -10.56 -46.83 -7.71
C GLN A 14 -10.75 -46.21 -9.11
N PHE A 15 -11.03 -44.91 -9.15
CA PHE A 15 -10.99 -44.16 -10.41
C PHE A 15 -9.62 -43.52 -10.60
N GLU A 16 -8.82 -44.11 -11.49
CA GLU A 16 -7.64 -43.49 -12.05
C GLU A 16 -8.00 -42.27 -12.92
N ARG A 17 -7.09 -41.31 -12.89
CA ARG A 17 -7.30 -39.91 -13.17
C ARG A 17 -6.86 -39.58 -14.60
N ASP A 18 -7.79 -39.67 -15.54
CA ASP A 18 -7.58 -39.14 -16.88
C ASP A 18 -7.85 -37.63 -16.91
N GLY A 19 -6.76 -36.86 -16.81
CA GLY A 19 -6.43 -35.77 -17.73
C GLY A 19 -7.36 -34.59 -18.00
N GLU A 20 -8.58 -34.51 -17.46
CA GLU A 20 -9.53 -33.44 -17.77
C GLU A 20 -9.67 -32.44 -16.61
N LYS A 21 -9.54 -31.14 -16.95
CA LYS A 21 -9.81 -30.04 -16.04
C LYS A 21 -11.25 -30.12 -15.57
N PHE A 22 -11.45 -30.38 -14.28
CA PHE A 22 -12.73 -30.17 -13.63
C PHE A 22 -13.13 -28.70 -13.82
N LYS A 23 -14.12 -28.45 -14.70
CA LYS A 23 -14.86 -27.20 -14.70
C LYS A 23 -15.64 -27.14 -13.40
N GLU A 24 -15.47 -26.04 -12.68
CA GLU A 24 -16.13 -25.63 -11.42
C GLU A 24 -17.66 -25.46 -11.55
N GLU A 25 -18.35 -26.29 -12.34
CA GLU A 25 -19.75 -26.07 -12.75
C GLU A 25 -20.76 -26.98 -12.02
N TYR A 26 -20.35 -27.70 -10.97
CA TYR A 26 -21.21 -28.57 -10.16
C TYR A 26 -21.27 -28.19 -8.66
N LEU A 27 -21.29 -26.89 -8.37
CA LEU A 27 -21.61 -26.37 -7.02
C LEU A 27 -22.79 -25.38 -7.01
N GLU A 28 -23.57 -25.30 -8.10
CA GLU A 28 -24.73 -24.40 -8.21
C GLU A 28 -26.08 -24.98 -7.75
N ALA A 29 -26.09 -26.00 -6.90
CA ALA A 29 -27.35 -26.49 -6.34
C ALA A 29 -27.22 -26.77 -4.85
N THR A 30 -27.83 -25.89 -4.06
CA THR A 30 -28.13 -26.05 -2.61
C THR A 30 -27.03 -25.68 -1.62
N GLY A 31 -26.52 -24.44 -1.71
CA GLY A 31 -25.89 -23.77 -0.58
C GLY A 31 -26.44 -22.34 -0.50
N PHE A 32 -26.95 -21.93 0.66
CA PHE A 32 -27.34 -20.53 0.88
C PHE A 32 -26.21 -19.62 0.41
N PRO A 33 -26.44 -18.65 -0.51
CA PRO A 33 -25.47 -17.59 -0.71
C PRO A 33 -25.29 -16.93 0.65
N SER A 34 -24.05 -16.90 1.15
CA SER A 34 -23.77 -16.36 2.49
C SER A 34 -24.38 -14.96 2.58
N PRO A 35 -25.21 -14.65 3.59
CA PRO A 35 -25.84 -13.34 3.77
C PRO A 35 -24.82 -12.18 3.84
N ALA A 36 -23.55 -12.51 4.12
CA ALA A 36 -22.44 -11.58 4.21
C ALA A 36 -21.71 -11.34 2.89
N LYS A 37 -22.11 -11.98 1.77
CA LYS A 37 -21.44 -11.81 0.47
C LYS A 37 -21.60 -10.39 -0.08
N ASP A 38 -22.71 -9.72 0.25
CA ASP A 38 -22.96 -8.31 -0.09
C ASP A 38 -22.24 -7.32 0.86
N PHE A 39 -21.61 -7.80 1.93
CA PHE A 39 -20.83 -6.99 2.89
C PHE A 39 -19.32 -7.05 2.65
N ALA A 40 -18.87 -7.76 1.61
CA ALA A 40 -17.47 -7.77 1.21
C ALA A 40 -17.12 -6.47 0.45
N GLU A 41 -17.27 -5.33 1.12
CA GLU A 41 -16.54 -4.13 0.72
C GLU A 41 -15.04 -4.38 0.97
N ASN A 42 -14.19 -3.97 0.03
CA ASN A 42 -12.74 -4.11 0.21
C ASN A 42 -12.29 -3.24 1.39
N ASP A 43 -11.59 -3.84 2.35
CA ASP A 43 -10.93 -3.11 3.43
C ASP A 43 -9.92 -2.11 2.82
N ILE A 44 -10.02 -0.83 3.22
CA ILE A 44 -9.06 0.20 2.79
C ILE A 44 -7.74 -0.03 3.53
N SER A 45 -6.66 -0.22 2.77
CA SER A 45 -5.29 -0.31 3.25
C SER A 45 -4.51 0.98 2.98
N ALA A 46 -3.49 1.25 3.79
CA ALA A 46 -2.54 2.32 3.49
C ALA A 46 -1.80 2.08 2.17
N ASP A 47 -1.70 0.81 1.75
CA ASP A 47 -1.03 0.41 0.50
C ASP A 47 -1.85 0.79 -0.73
N ASP A 48 -3.15 1.07 -0.58
CA ASP A 48 -3.99 1.62 -1.65
C ASP A 48 -3.67 3.10 -1.93
N LEU A 49 -3.04 3.79 -0.98
CA LEU A 49 -2.64 5.19 -1.09
C LEU A 49 -1.13 5.34 -1.35
N ILE A 50 -0.31 4.45 -0.77
CA ILE A 50 1.15 4.54 -0.79
C ILE A 50 1.73 3.36 -1.54
N GLU A 51 2.36 3.62 -2.68
CA GLU A 51 3.09 2.61 -3.42
C GLU A 51 4.35 2.18 -2.63
N ARG A 52 4.33 0.98 -2.03
CA ARG A 52 5.46 0.44 -1.27
C ARG A 52 6.53 -0.18 -2.17
N GLY A 53 7.25 0.68 -2.88
CA GLY A 53 8.49 0.30 -3.58
C GLY A 53 9.69 0.17 -2.65
N TYR A 54 10.76 -0.50 -3.10
CA TYR A 54 12.06 -0.58 -2.40
C TYR A 54 12.74 0.78 -2.19
N ASN A 55 12.26 1.82 -2.88
CA ASN A 55 12.73 3.20 -2.82
C ASN A 55 11.80 4.11 -2.00
N THR A 56 10.83 3.57 -1.28
CA THR A 56 9.90 4.34 -0.45
C THR A 56 10.26 4.22 1.03
N PHE A 57 10.40 5.36 1.70
CA PHE A 57 10.86 5.48 3.07
C PHE A 57 9.88 6.29 3.91
N PHE A 58 9.80 5.98 5.20
CA PHE A 58 9.02 6.76 6.16
C PHE A 58 9.98 7.56 7.06
N CYS A 59 9.75 8.86 7.16
CA CYS A 59 10.52 9.75 8.04
C CYS A 59 9.59 10.35 9.09
N LYS A 60 10.01 10.37 10.36
CA LYS A 60 9.24 11.04 11.41
C LYS A 60 9.74 12.46 11.60
N MET A 61 8.83 13.42 11.59
CA MET A 61 9.13 14.82 11.84
C MET A 61 9.65 15.01 13.28
N SER A 62 10.82 15.62 13.40
CA SER A 62 11.45 15.95 14.69
C SER A 62 11.14 17.37 15.17
N ARG A 63 10.65 18.24 14.27
CA ARG A 63 10.32 19.63 14.56
C ARG A 63 9.19 20.13 13.67
N ASP A 64 8.52 21.18 14.12
CA ASP A 64 7.43 21.82 13.38
C ASP A 64 7.96 22.66 12.20
N ILE A 65 7.21 22.66 11.11
CA ILE A 65 7.33 23.59 9.97
C ILE A 65 5.91 24.09 9.65
N PRO A 66 5.41 25.11 10.39
CA PRO A 66 4.03 25.56 10.30
C PRO A 66 3.61 26.02 8.89
N GLU A 67 4.53 26.64 8.15
CA GLU A 67 4.29 27.17 6.80
C GLU A 67 3.93 26.07 5.79
N TRP A 68 4.33 24.83 6.06
CA TRP A 68 3.98 23.64 5.27
C TRP A 68 3.04 22.69 6.01
N ARG A 69 2.49 23.12 7.15
CA ARG A 69 1.56 22.35 7.99
C ARG A 69 2.13 20.99 8.41
N LEU A 70 3.44 20.93 8.66
CA LEU A 70 4.11 19.75 9.19
C LEU A 70 4.36 19.97 10.68
N ALA A 71 3.90 19.04 11.50
CA ALA A 71 4.07 19.06 12.94
C ALA A 71 5.01 17.95 13.41
N THR A 72 5.62 18.17 14.57
CA THR A 72 6.44 17.18 15.25
C THR A 72 5.63 15.91 15.49
N GLY A 73 6.18 14.79 15.05
CA GLY A 73 5.54 13.48 15.15
C GLY A 73 4.76 13.04 13.91
N ASP A 74 4.52 13.93 12.93
CA ASP A 74 3.98 13.54 11.62
C ASP A 74 4.94 12.57 10.91
N PHE A 75 4.39 11.67 10.11
CA PHE A 75 5.18 10.79 9.25
C PHE A 75 5.14 11.29 7.81
N LEU A 76 6.31 11.45 7.21
CA LEU A 76 6.46 11.74 5.79
C LEU A 76 6.76 10.44 5.05
N VAL A 77 6.11 10.26 3.90
CA VAL A 77 6.44 9.24 2.92
C VAL A 77 7.37 9.87 1.90
N VAL A 78 8.52 9.24 1.67
CA VAL A 78 9.60 9.77 0.85
C VAL A 78 10.00 8.77 -0.22
N ALA A 79 9.85 9.13 -1.47
CA ALA A 79 10.24 8.33 -2.62
C ALA A 79 11.61 8.78 -3.14
N LYS A 80 12.54 7.84 -3.27
CA LYS A 80 13.89 8.08 -3.77
C LYS A 80 13.95 7.81 -5.27
N GLY A 81 14.51 8.78 -6.02
CA GLY A 81 14.69 8.67 -7.47
C GLY A 81 13.53 9.22 -8.30
N GLU A 82 12.49 9.75 -7.68
CA GLU A 82 11.44 10.50 -8.40
C GLU A 82 11.89 11.91 -8.76
N ASP A 83 11.45 12.38 -9.94
CA ASP A 83 11.67 13.75 -10.38
C ASP A 83 10.89 14.76 -9.53
N LEU A 84 11.54 15.90 -9.26
CA LEU A 84 10.94 17.01 -8.53
C LEU A 84 10.30 18.01 -9.49
N LYS A 85 9.05 18.34 -9.23
CA LYS A 85 8.29 19.39 -9.93
C LYS A 85 8.15 20.62 -9.04
N SER A 86 7.87 21.77 -9.66
CA SER A 86 7.58 22.99 -8.91
C SER A 86 6.45 22.76 -7.92
N GLY A 87 6.66 23.16 -6.67
CA GLY A 87 5.73 22.96 -5.56
C GLY A 87 5.98 21.70 -4.74
N ASP A 88 6.71 20.71 -5.25
CA ASP A 88 7.00 19.47 -4.53
C ASP A 88 7.86 19.74 -3.28
N LEU A 89 7.56 19.05 -2.19
CA LEU A 89 8.45 18.97 -1.04
C LEU A 89 9.48 17.87 -1.26
N PHE A 90 10.70 18.07 -0.79
CA PHE A 90 11.76 17.09 -0.88
C PHE A 90 12.68 17.17 0.33
N ILE A 91 13.31 16.03 0.66
CA ILE A 91 14.35 15.96 1.67
C ILE A 91 15.70 16.06 0.98
N ALA A 92 16.59 16.85 1.55
CA ALA A 92 17.99 16.93 1.15
C ALA A 92 18.92 16.90 2.36
N TYR A 93 20.18 16.55 2.11
CA TYR A 93 21.21 16.48 3.13
C TYR A 93 22.14 17.70 3.01
N ILE A 94 22.10 18.59 4.00
CA ILE A 94 22.94 19.80 4.08
C ILE A 94 23.56 19.90 5.47
N ASN A 95 24.85 20.22 5.57
CA ASN A 95 25.56 20.45 6.84
C ASN A 95 25.37 19.31 7.85
N ASN A 96 25.45 18.07 7.37
CA ASN A 96 25.24 16.85 8.15
C ASN A 96 23.84 16.66 8.76
N ASP A 97 22.83 17.31 8.17
CA ASP A 97 21.45 17.25 8.67
C ASP A 97 20.45 17.06 7.50
N PHE A 98 19.38 16.31 7.77
CA PHE A 98 18.28 16.14 6.84
C PHE A 98 17.28 17.27 7.00
N ARG A 99 17.00 17.97 5.90
CA ARG A 99 16.07 19.09 5.89
C ARG A 99 15.09 18.97 4.75
N ILE A 100 13.92 19.58 4.96
CA ILE A 100 12.84 19.63 3.99
C ILE A 100 12.92 20.97 3.25
N PHE A 101 12.75 20.90 1.93
CA PHE A 101 12.75 22.02 1.01
C PHE A 101 11.54 21.92 0.10
N ARG A 102 11.18 23.03 -0.53
CA ARG A 102 10.16 23.07 -1.57
C ARG A 102 10.77 23.48 -2.89
N MET A 103 10.57 22.67 -3.92
CA MET A 103 11.00 22.98 -5.28
C MET A 103 10.19 24.16 -5.81
N ALA A 104 10.84 25.05 -6.52
CA ALA A 104 10.24 26.19 -7.23
C ALA A 104 10.57 26.08 -8.74
N SER A 105 10.13 27.05 -9.52
CA SER A 105 10.41 27.09 -10.96
C SER A 105 11.90 27.29 -11.24
N GLU A 106 12.35 26.91 -12.44
CA GLU A 106 13.70 27.19 -12.96
C GLU A 106 14.87 26.69 -12.10
N GLY A 107 14.65 25.60 -11.34
CA GLY A 107 15.66 24.97 -10.49
C GLY A 107 15.92 25.69 -9.17
N TYR A 108 15.09 26.68 -8.82
CA TYR A 108 15.10 27.25 -7.48
C TYR A 108 14.45 26.28 -6.49
N TRP A 109 14.87 26.40 -5.23
CA TRP A 109 14.22 25.75 -4.10
C TRP A 109 14.09 26.75 -2.95
N SER A 110 13.18 26.45 -2.02
CA SER A 110 12.90 27.32 -0.88
C SER A 110 12.84 26.54 0.43
N THR A 111 13.24 27.23 1.49
CA THR A 111 12.77 26.97 2.86
C THR A 111 11.60 27.91 3.15
N PRO A 112 10.92 27.79 4.29
CA PRO A 112 9.92 28.78 4.67
C PRO A 112 10.44 30.23 4.74
N TYR A 113 11.75 30.41 4.95
CA TYR A 113 12.36 31.72 5.22
C TYR A 113 13.24 32.24 4.10
N SER A 114 13.54 31.45 3.08
CA SER A 114 14.50 31.83 2.04
C SER A 114 14.32 31.04 0.75
N ILE A 115 14.74 31.64 -0.37
CA ILE A 115 14.84 31.02 -1.68
C ILE A 115 16.30 30.96 -2.13
N SER A 116 16.67 29.92 -2.85
CA SER A 116 18.04 29.68 -3.30
C SER A 116 18.06 28.86 -4.58
N LYS A 117 19.11 29.01 -5.38
CA LYS A 117 19.41 28.18 -6.56
C LYS A 117 20.73 27.40 -6.39
N LYS A 118 21.27 27.37 -5.17
CA LYS A 118 22.50 26.62 -4.89
C LYS A 118 22.27 25.15 -5.16
N GLU A 119 23.30 24.47 -5.65
CA GLU A 119 23.27 23.02 -5.80
C GLU A 119 23.01 22.36 -4.44
N ILE A 120 22.10 21.39 -4.44
CA ILE A 120 21.67 20.69 -3.24
C ILE A 120 21.52 19.20 -3.56
N LYS A 121 22.05 18.35 -2.68
CA LYS A 121 21.92 16.90 -2.83
C LYS A 121 20.55 16.47 -2.34
N VAL A 122 19.63 16.26 -3.29
CA VAL A 122 18.32 15.67 -3.04
C VAL A 122 18.50 14.24 -2.54
N TRP A 123 17.82 13.90 -1.46
CA TRP A 123 17.74 12.54 -0.93
C TRP A 123 16.48 11.81 -1.43
N GLY A 124 15.34 12.50 -1.46
CA GLY A 124 14.09 11.97 -2.00
C GLY A 124 12.94 12.97 -1.97
N LYS A 125 11.92 12.72 -2.79
CA LYS A 125 10.70 13.50 -2.88
C LYS A 125 9.73 13.11 -1.77
N VAL A 126 9.14 14.07 -1.08
CA VAL A 126 8.06 13.83 -0.12
C VAL A 126 6.76 13.68 -0.92
N THR A 127 6.13 12.50 -0.86
CA THR A 127 4.90 12.21 -1.61
C THR A 127 3.66 12.38 -0.74
N HIS A 128 3.74 12.02 0.54
CA HIS A 128 2.61 12.09 1.46
C HIS A 128 3.06 12.55 2.86
N SER A 129 2.11 13.16 3.59
CA SER A 129 2.21 13.38 5.03
C SER A 129 1.07 12.64 5.73
N ILE A 130 1.39 11.83 6.73
CA ILE A 130 0.46 11.06 7.54
C ILE A 130 0.43 11.69 8.92
N ILE A 131 -0.69 12.34 9.22
CA ILE A 131 -0.89 13.14 10.42
C ILE A 131 -1.72 12.35 11.42
N LYS A 132 -1.17 12.12 12.61
CA LYS A 132 -1.93 11.54 13.72
C LYS A 132 -2.71 12.64 14.44
N LEU A 133 -4.01 12.73 14.17
CA LEU A 133 -4.89 13.61 14.92
C LEU A 133 -5.02 13.12 16.37
N LYS A 134 -4.77 13.99 17.34
CA LYS A 134 -5.03 13.70 18.76
C LYS A 134 -6.54 13.82 18.99
N ARG A 135 -7.13 12.80 19.64
CA ARG A 135 -8.47 12.86 20.22
C ARG A 135 -8.42 13.51 21.59
#